data_AF-A0A8J6FUZ8-F1
#
_entry.id   AF-A0A8J6FUZ8-F1
#
_cell.length_a   1.000
_cell.length_b   1.000
_cell.length_c   1.000
_cell.angle_alpha   90.00
_cell.angle_beta   90.00
_cell.angle_gamma   90.00
#
_symmetry.space_group_name_H-M   'P 1'
#
loop_
_entity.id
_entity.type
_entity.pdbx_description
1 polymer ?
#
loop_
_entity_poly.entity_id
_entity_poly.type
_entity_poly.pdbx_seq_one_letter_code
_entity_poly.pdbx_strand_id
1 'polypeptide(L)'
;MKSSEDGGQFSNSSCSFQVSSQIFYELQKGQALITFEKEEVAQNVITMGKHVVQLEGNSVVVTAQSVPLSLGVRFQVHVDVSKMKINVTGIPDELPEEQTRDKLELSFCKSANGGGEVESLDYDRKSGSAVITFLESGVADKILKKKTFPLYMNPKCYQVTVSPFIERRLEKYQVFSAVSKRTVLLTGLKGIRMDEEDVEDLINIHFQRRNNGGGEVDAVKCSLEESCIAYFED
;
A
#
# COMPACT_ATOMS: atom_id res chain seq x y z
N MET A 1 -31.27 44.01 5.08
CA MET A 1 -30.31 43.86 6.20
C MET A 1 -30.27 42.40 6.63
N LYS A 2 -29.29 41.66 6.10
CA LYS A 2 -28.46 40.69 6.82
C LYS A 2 -27.46 40.14 5.79
N SER A 3 -26.24 40.60 5.98
CA SER A 3 -25.01 40.17 5.34
C SER A 3 -24.82 38.67 5.58
N SER A 4 -24.68 37.91 4.50
CA SER A 4 -24.10 36.57 4.57
C SER A 4 -22.59 36.75 4.44
N GLU A 5 -21.88 36.45 5.53
CA GLU A 5 -20.43 36.46 5.59
C GLU A 5 -19.87 35.43 4.61
N ASP A 6 -19.04 35.93 3.69
CA ASP A 6 -18.25 35.19 2.73
C ASP A 6 -17.15 34.44 3.48
N GLY A 7 -17.49 33.26 4.01
CA GLY A 7 -16.52 32.31 4.55
C GLY A 7 -15.81 31.62 3.40
N GLY A 8 -14.75 32.25 2.88
CA GLY A 8 -13.91 31.70 1.82
C GLY A 8 -13.42 30.30 2.18
N GLN A 9 -14.03 29.28 1.55
CA GLN A 9 -13.69 27.89 1.77
C GLN A 9 -12.37 27.59 1.05
N PHE A 10 -11.25 27.78 1.75
CA PHE A 10 -9.94 27.49 1.20
C PHE A 10 -9.72 25.98 1.13
N SER A 11 -9.87 25.40 -0.06
CA SER A 11 -9.74 23.95 -0.24
C SER A 11 -8.30 23.49 -0.06
N ASN A 12 -8.08 22.56 0.88
CA ASN A 12 -6.82 21.83 1.05
C ASN A 12 -6.38 21.15 -0.26
N SER A 13 -5.08 20.91 -0.42
CA SER A 13 -4.58 20.09 -1.52
C SER A 13 -4.69 18.63 -1.12
N SER A 14 -5.49 17.85 -1.84
CA SER A 14 -5.68 16.43 -1.54
C SER A 14 -5.21 15.53 -2.68
N CYS A 15 -4.79 14.32 -2.33
CA CYS A 15 -4.57 13.25 -3.28
C CYS A 15 -5.00 11.91 -2.67
N SER A 16 -5.28 10.95 -3.53
CA SER A 16 -5.67 9.62 -3.08
C SER A 16 -5.01 8.54 -3.91
N PHE A 17 -4.58 7.49 -3.24
CA PHE A 17 -3.91 6.35 -3.86
C PHE A 17 -4.61 5.07 -3.43
N GLN A 18 -4.72 4.13 -4.36
CA GLN A 18 -5.21 2.81 -4.05
C GLN A 18 -4.04 1.91 -3.70
N VAL A 19 -4.19 1.15 -2.62
CA VAL A 19 -3.24 0.14 -2.18
C VAL A 19 -3.96 -1.21 -2.15
N SER A 20 -3.34 -2.23 -2.73
CA SER A 20 -3.77 -3.62 -2.67
C SER A 20 -2.61 -4.50 -2.22
N SER A 21 -2.90 -5.52 -1.42
CA SER A 21 -1.94 -6.57 -1.11
C SER A 21 -1.58 -7.37 -2.37
N GLN A 22 -0.33 -7.81 -2.44
CA GLN A 22 0.06 -8.81 -3.43
C GLN A 22 -0.71 -10.10 -3.17
N ILE A 23 -1.22 -10.67 -4.25
CA ILE A 23 -1.98 -11.91 -4.23
C ILE A 23 -0.99 -13.06 -4.44
N PHE A 24 -1.02 -14.07 -3.59
CA PHE A 24 -0.12 -15.21 -3.69
C PHE A 24 -0.82 -16.54 -3.42
N TYR A 25 -0.15 -17.62 -3.79
CA TYR A 25 -0.48 -18.99 -3.39
C TYR A 25 0.76 -19.67 -2.82
N GLU A 26 0.58 -20.36 -1.69
CA GLU A 26 1.65 -21.16 -1.09
C GLU A 26 1.65 -22.55 -1.72
N LEU A 27 2.55 -22.75 -2.71
CA LEU A 27 2.68 -24.00 -3.42
C LEU A 27 3.31 -25.05 -2.51
N GLN A 28 2.53 -26.07 -2.16
CA GLN A 28 2.94 -27.11 -1.23
C GLN A 28 3.71 -28.22 -1.93
N LYS A 29 4.49 -28.97 -1.15
CA LYS A 29 5.22 -30.14 -1.62
C LYS A 29 4.31 -31.16 -2.35
N GLY A 30 4.72 -31.55 -3.55
CA GLY A 30 3.99 -32.44 -4.45
C GLY A 30 2.82 -31.77 -5.16
N GLN A 31 2.91 -30.46 -5.37
CA GLN A 31 1.97 -29.67 -6.17
C GLN A 31 2.69 -28.98 -7.32
N ALA A 32 1.93 -28.62 -8.35
CA ALA A 32 2.37 -27.73 -9.42
C ALA A 32 1.28 -26.72 -9.77
N LEU A 33 1.70 -25.55 -10.24
CA LEU A 33 0.86 -24.56 -10.87
C LEU A 33 1.15 -24.57 -12.36
N ILE A 34 0.10 -24.55 -13.17
CA ILE A 34 0.19 -24.34 -14.61
C ILE A 34 -0.71 -23.18 -14.99
N THR A 35 -0.12 -22.16 -15.60
CA THR A 35 -0.82 -20.97 -16.09
C THR A 35 -0.97 -21.06 -17.61
N PHE A 36 -2.19 -20.89 -18.08
CA PHE A 36 -2.52 -20.89 -19.51
C PHE A 36 -2.66 -19.46 -20.02
N GLU A 37 -2.46 -19.25 -21.32
CA GLU A 37 -2.74 -17.95 -21.94
C GLU A 37 -4.22 -17.57 -21.84
N LYS A 38 -5.11 -18.56 -21.88
CA LYS A 38 -6.56 -18.34 -21.95
C LYS A 38 -7.30 -18.98 -20.78
N GLU A 39 -8.27 -18.24 -20.22
CA GLU A 39 -9.10 -18.69 -19.10
C GLU A 39 -9.91 -19.95 -19.43
N GLU A 40 -10.43 -20.06 -20.66
CA GLU A 40 -11.22 -21.22 -21.08
C GLU A 40 -10.42 -22.53 -21.05
N VAL A 41 -9.10 -22.48 -21.29
CA VAL A 41 -8.23 -23.66 -21.24
C VAL A 41 -8.08 -24.14 -19.81
N ALA A 42 -7.83 -23.23 -18.87
CA ALA A 42 -7.75 -23.56 -17.45
C ALA A 42 -9.06 -24.20 -16.95
N GLN A 43 -10.21 -23.65 -17.34
CA GLN A 43 -11.52 -24.21 -16.99
C GLN A 43 -11.74 -25.61 -17.57
N ASN A 44 -11.32 -25.87 -18.81
CA ASN A 44 -11.42 -27.20 -19.42
C ASN A 44 -10.58 -28.23 -18.65
N VAL A 45 -9.33 -27.88 -18.32
CA VAL A 45 -8.41 -28.74 -17.56
C VAL A 45 -8.97 -29.06 -16.17
N ILE A 46 -9.52 -28.07 -15.47
CA ILE A 46 -10.19 -28.25 -14.16
C ILE A 46 -11.43 -29.14 -14.31
N THR A 47 -12.25 -28.93 -15.35
CA THR A 47 -13.47 -29.70 -15.59
C THR A 47 -13.19 -31.18 -15.86
N MET A 48 -12.09 -31.49 -16.55
CA MET A 48 -11.65 -32.88 -16.76
C MET A 48 -11.19 -33.54 -15.45
N GLY A 49 -10.73 -32.76 -14.47
CA GLY A 49 -10.47 -33.19 -13.10
C GLY A 49 -9.18 -34.00 -12.95
N LYS A 50 -9.11 -35.22 -13.50
CA LYS A 50 -7.93 -36.10 -13.37
C LYS A 50 -7.20 -36.26 -14.69
N HIS A 51 -5.88 -36.18 -14.64
CA HIS A 51 -4.99 -36.32 -15.78
C HIS A 51 -3.94 -37.38 -15.48
N VAL A 52 -3.58 -38.16 -16.50
CA VAL A 52 -2.51 -39.17 -16.40
C VAL A 52 -1.29 -38.63 -17.14
N VAL A 53 -0.39 -38.01 -16.39
CA VAL A 53 0.84 -37.40 -16.92
C VAL A 53 1.90 -38.48 -17.03
N GLN A 54 2.54 -38.55 -18.19
CA GLN A 54 3.66 -39.45 -18.42
C GLN A 54 4.95 -38.76 -17.96
N LEU A 55 5.51 -39.26 -16.88
CA LEU A 55 6.85 -38.91 -16.41
C LEU A 55 7.83 -40.00 -16.87
N GLU A 56 9.13 -39.73 -16.96
CA GLU A 56 10.09 -40.66 -17.55
C GLU A 56 9.99 -42.07 -16.94
N GLY A 57 9.45 -43.01 -17.72
CA GLY A 57 9.25 -44.40 -17.33
C GLY A 57 8.05 -44.70 -16.41
N ASN A 58 7.27 -43.71 -15.96
CA ASN A 58 6.13 -43.88 -15.06
C ASN A 58 4.94 -42.97 -15.38
N SER A 59 3.71 -43.47 -15.23
CA SER A 59 2.51 -42.64 -15.32
C SER A 59 2.09 -42.16 -13.92
N VAL A 60 1.91 -40.85 -13.75
CA VAL A 60 1.41 -40.25 -12.51
C VAL A 60 0.02 -39.67 -12.73
N VAL A 61 -0.88 -39.95 -11.78
CA VAL A 61 -2.22 -39.35 -11.79
C VAL A 61 -2.16 -38.03 -11.04
N VAL A 62 -2.48 -36.94 -11.73
CA VAL A 62 -2.62 -35.60 -11.13
C VAL A 62 -4.08 -35.17 -11.13
N THR A 63 -4.47 -34.42 -10.09
CA THR A 63 -5.80 -33.81 -10.00
C THR A 63 -5.68 -32.32 -10.22
N ALA A 64 -6.38 -31.81 -11.23
CA ALA A 64 -6.52 -30.40 -11.57
C ALA A 64 -7.65 -29.76 -10.76
N GLN A 65 -7.34 -28.66 -10.09
CA GLN A 65 -8.30 -27.89 -9.31
C GLN A 65 -8.02 -26.39 -9.44
N SER A 66 -9.01 -25.58 -9.06
CA SER A 66 -8.83 -24.13 -9.02
C SER A 66 -7.81 -23.74 -7.96
N VAL A 67 -7.10 -22.62 -8.17
CA VAL A 67 -6.11 -22.10 -7.23
C VAL A 67 -6.80 -21.14 -6.27
N PRO A 68 -7.01 -21.49 -4.98
CA PRO A 68 -7.54 -20.55 -4.01
C PRO A 68 -6.43 -19.57 -3.58
N LEU A 69 -6.51 -18.33 -4.04
CA LEU A 69 -5.50 -17.33 -3.74
C LEU A 69 -5.62 -16.83 -2.29
N SER A 70 -4.51 -16.30 -1.77
CA SER A 70 -4.44 -15.71 -0.43
C SER A 70 -5.51 -14.64 -0.21
N LEU A 71 -5.91 -14.45 1.05
CA LEU A 71 -6.76 -13.34 1.45
C LEU A 71 -6.03 -12.01 1.18
N GLY A 72 -6.61 -11.17 0.33
CA GLY A 72 -6.10 -9.86 -0.01
C GLY A 72 -6.85 -8.75 0.71
N VAL A 73 -6.19 -7.60 0.88
CA VAL A 73 -6.84 -6.36 1.31
C VAL A 73 -6.64 -5.27 0.27
N ARG A 74 -7.64 -4.41 0.11
CA ARG A 74 -7.59 -3.23 -0.75
C ARG A 74 -8.17 -2.05 0.00
N PHE A 75 -7.51 -0.90 -0.08
CA PHE A 75 -7.94 0.32 0.57
C PHE A 75 -7.48 1.55 -0.22
N GLN A 76 -8.08 2.69 0.08
CA GLN A 76 -7.69 3.99 -0.46
C GLN A 76 -7.03 4.81 0.64
N VAL A 77 -5.81 5.28 0.38
CA VAL A 77 -5.13 6.25 1.24
C VAL A 77 -5.47 7.64 0.72
N HIS A 78 -6.17 8.43 1.53
CA HIS A 78 -6.42 9.84 1.25
C HIS A 78 -5.44 10.69 2.05
N VAL A 79 -4.79 11.64 1.38
CA VAL A 79 -3.80 12.54 1.97
C VAL A 79 -4.25 13.97 1.71
N ASP A 80 -4.44 14.75 2.77
CA ASP A 80 -4.85 16.15 2.75
C ASP A 80 -3.72 17.02 3.31
N VAL A 81 -3.19 17.93 2.49
CA VAL A 81 -2.22 18.95 2.92
C VAL A 81 -2.98 20.24 3.24
N SER A 82 -2.90 20.67 4.50
CA SER A 82 -3.60 21.87 4.94
C SER A 82 -2.99 23.14 4.36
N LYS A 83 -3.85 24.08 3.94
CA LYS A 83 -3.44 25.44 3.53
C LYS A 83 -3.39 26.45 4.67
N MET A 84 -3.82 26.03 5.88
CA MET A 84 -3.94 26.90 7.05
C MET A 84 -3.17 26.36 8.25
N LYS A 85 -2.78 25.08 8.24
CA LYS A 85 -2.04 24.44 9.34
C LYS A 85 -0.59 24.14 8.97
N ILE A 86 0.30 24.31 9.94
CA ILE A 86 1.70 23.89 9.86
C ILE A 86 2.09 23.08 11.09
N ASN A 87 3.08 22.21 10.91
CA ASN A 87 3.80 21.54 11.99
C ASN A 87 5.10 22.29 12.27
N VAL A 88 5.37 22.56 13.54
CA VAL A 88 6.59 23.19 14.04
C VAL A 88 7.32 22.20 14.94
N THR A 89 8.61 22.01 14.73
CA THR A 89 9.45 21.06 15.49
C THR A 89 10.77 21.71 15.90
N GLY A 90 11.45 21.12 16.89
CA GLY A 90 12.69 21.67 17.44
C GLY A 90 12.45 22.84 18.40
N ILE A 91 11.29 22.86 19.05
CA ILE A 91 10.95 23.86 20.06
C ILE A 91 11.74 23.54 21.34
N PRO A 92 12.55 24.47 21.86
CA PRO A 92 13.38 24.22 23.03
C PRO A 92 12.55 24.17 24.32
N ASP A 93 12.93 23.28 25.23
CA ASP A 93 12.28 23.11 26.53
C ASP A 93 12.99 23.96 27.61
N GLU A 94 12.92 25.28 27.47
CA GLU A 94 13.55 26.21 28.42
C GLU A 94 12.55 26.96 29.30
N LEU A 95 11.29 27.04 28.87
CA LEU A 95 10.24 27.80 29.53
C LEU A 95 9.08 26.89 29.97
N PRO A 96 8.30 27.29 30.98
CA PRO A 96 7.05 26.62 31.31
C PRO A 96 6.12 26.54 30.10
N GLU A 97 5.30 25.49 30.03
CA GLU A 97 4.47 25.17 28.86
C GLU A 97 3.62 26.35 28.39
N GLU A 98 2.92 27.03 29.30
CA GLU A 98 2.09 28.20 28.97
C GLU A 98 2.92 29.34 28.37
N GLN A 99 4.09 29.64 28.96
CA GLN A 99 4.97 30.67 28.43
C GLN A 99 5.52 30.29 27.04
N THR A 100 5.83 29.01 26.82
CA THR A 100 6.26 28.52 25.51
C THR A 100 5.16 28.69 24.47
N ARG A 101 3.89 28.38 24.81
CA ARG A 101 2.73 28.60 23.94
C ARG A 101 2.58 30.07 23.57
N ASP A 102 2.64 30.97 24.56
CA ASP A 102 2.58 32.41 24.35
C ASP A 102 3.70 32.90 23.42
N LYS A 103 4.93 32.40 23.61
CA LYS A 103 6.08 32.76 22.76
C LYS A 103 5.94 32.26 21.32
N LEU A 104 5.39 31.06 21.13
CA LEU A 104 5.09 30.52 19.81
C LEU A 104 4.03 31.39 19.13
N GLU A 105 2.89 31.59 19.77
CA GLU A 105 1.78 32.38 19.20
C GLU A 105 2.25 33.80 18.83
N LEU A 106 2.91 34.51 19.74
CA LEU A 106 3.45 35.84 19.46
C LEU A 106 4.48 35.85 18.33
N SER A 107 5.28 34.79 18.18
CA SER A 107 6.28 34.73 17.10
C SER A 107 5.64 34.46 15.75
N PHE A 108 4.65 33.58 15.70
CA PHE A 108 3.93 33.20 14.48
C PHE A 108 2.87 34.22 14.05
N CYS A 109 2.41 35.10 14.95
CA CYS A 109 1.61 36.28 14.61
C CYS A 109 2.40 37.39 13.90
N LYS A 110 3.74 37.38 13.93
CA LYS A 110 4.56 38.45 13.34
C LYS A 110 4.61 38.36 11.82
N SER A 111 3.89 39.27 11.16
CA SER A 111 3.90 39.44 9.70
C SER A 111 5.30 39.70 9.12
N ALA A 112 6.17 40.39 9.86
CA ALA A 112 7.56 40.64 9.46
C ALA A 112 8.36 39.34 9.18
N ASN A 113 8.03 38.25 9.86
CA ASN A 113 8.65 36.94 9.66
C ASN A 113 7.92 36.07 8.62
N GLY A 114 6.86 36.60 8.01
CA GLY A 114 5.95 35.85 7.14
C GLY A 114 4.79 35.18 7.89
N GLY A 115 4.65 35.46 9.19
CA GLY A 115 3.55 35.03 10.04
C GLY A 115 2.21 35.70 9.72
N GLY A 116 1.20 35.38 10.51
CA GLY A 116 -0.17 35.90 10.38
C GLY A 116 -1.00 35.52 11.60
N GLU A 117 -2.23 36.03 11.68
CA GLU A 117 -3.11 35.78 12.83
C GLU A 117 -3.31 34.28 13.07
N VAL A 118 -3.01 33.87 14.30
CA VAL A 118 -3.10 32.47 14.75
C VAL A 118 -4.53 32.25 15.26
N GLU A 119 -5.22 31.28 14.68
CA GLU A 119 -6.55 30.85 15.13
C GLU A 119 -6.43 29.88 16.32
N SER A 120 -5.50 28.93 16.24
CA SER A 120 -5.25 27.96 17.31
C SER A 120 -3.82 27.45 17.31
N LEU A 121 -3.33 27.11 18.49
CA LEU A 121 -2.01 26.54 18.71
C LEU A 121 -2.12 25.35 19.66
N ASP A 122 -1.72 24.18 19.18
CA ASP A 122 -1.60 22.95 19.98
C ASP A 122 -0.12 22.60 20.15
N TYR A 123 0.38 22.66 21.39
CA TYR A 123 1.79 22.43 21.70
C TYR A 123 1.93 21.17 22.54
N ASP A 124 2.77 20.26 22.07
CA ASP A 124 3.21 19.09 22.82
C ASP A 124 4.65 19.28 23.29
N ARG A 125 4.77 19.52 24.60
CA ARG A 125 6.07 19.68 25.26
C ARG A 125 6.94 18.42 25.18
N LYS A 126 6.35 17.23 25.23
CA LYS A 126 7.12 15.96 25.24
C LYS A 126 7.83 15.72 23.92
N SER A 127 7.18 16.03 22.80
CA SER A 127 7.77 15.92 21.48
C SER A 127 8.48 17.20 21.02
N GLY A 128 8.42 18.30 21.78
CA GLY A 128 8.99 19.59 21.40
C GLY A 128 8.40 20.11 20.08
N SER A 129 7.11 19.87 19.87
CA SER A 129 6.43 20.13 18.60
C SER A 129 5.10 20.87 18.81
N ALA A 130 4.68 21.64 17.82
CA ALA A 130 3.41 22.34 17.83
C ALA A 130 2.70 22.27 16.47
N VAL A 131 1.37 22.21 16.51
CA VAL A 131 0.51 22.44 15.35
C VAL A 131 -0.06 23.85 15.47
N ILE A 132 0.15 24.67 14.45
CA ILE A 132 -0.35 26.04 14.40
C ILE A 132 -1.35 26.14 13.26
N THR A 133 -2.55 26.64 13.57
CA THR A 133 -3.59 26.96 12.60
C THR A 133 -3.68 28.48 12.47
N PHE A 134 -3.60 28.98 11.24
CA PHE A 134 -3.77 30.40 10.93
C PHE A 134 -5.20 30.70 10.51
N LEU A 135 -5.66 31.91 10.81
CA LEU A 135 -6.97 32.39 10.39
C LEU A 135 -7.02 32.68 8.87
N GLU A 136 -5.92 33.17 8.31
CA GLU A 136 -5.80 33.48 6.88
C GLU A 136 -5.11 32.36 6.09
N SER A 137 -5.66 32.02 4.93
CA SER A 137 -4.99 31.12 4.00
C SER A 137 -3.78 31.78 3.34
N GLY A 138 -2.80 30.97 2.94
CA GLY A 138 -1.55 31.43 2.34
C GLY A 138 -0.49 31.89 3.35
N VAL A 139 -0.84 32.09 4.63
CA VAL A 139 0.15 32.28 5.71
C VAL A 139 1.02 31.03 5.84
N ALA A 140 0.39 29.85 5.89
CA ALA A 140 1.10 28.57 5.92
C ALA A 140 2.08 28.44 4.74
N ASP A 141 1.65 28.72 3.50
CA ASP A 141 2.51 28.64 2.31
C ASP A 141 3.70 29.58 2.37
N LYS A 142 3.51 30.82 2.85
CA LYS A 142 4.59 31.80 3.03
C LYS A 142 5.65 31.30 4.00
N ILE A 143 5.22 30.70 5.12
CA ILE A 143 6.11 30.15 6.14
C ILE A 143 6.84 28.90 5.62
N LEU A 144 6.11 27.98 4.98
CA LEU A 144 6.64 26.70 4.50
C LEU A 144 7.73 26.87 3.43
N LYS A 145 7.67 27.93 2.61
CA LYS A 145 8.74 28.27 1.66
C LYS A 145 10.10 28.49 2.32
N LYS A 146 10.13 28.92 3.59
CA LYS A 146 11.37 29.22 4.33
C LYS A 146 11.97 27.99 5.02
N LYS A 147 11.19 26.91 5.23
CA LYS A 147 11.55 25.65 5.95
C LYS A 147 11.96 25.81 7.42
N THR A 148 12.51 26.96 7.81
CA THR A 148 12.79 27.33 9.20
C THR A 148 12.08 28.63 9.55
N PHE A 149 11.81 28.81 10.83
CA PHE A 149 11.17 30.00 11.36
C PHE A 149 11.89 30.49 12.63
N PRO A 150 12.14 31.81 12.77
CA PRO A 150 12.78 32.36 13.96
C PRO A 150 11.78 32.41 15.14
N LEU A 151 12.07 31.66 16.19
CA LEU A 151 11.33 31.63 17.45
C LEU A 151 12.10 32.38 18.53
N TYR A 152 11.48 33.43 19.08
CA TYR A 152 12.12 34.27 20.10
C TYR A 152 11.67 33.85 21.51
N MET A 153 12.59 33.25 22.26
CA MET A 153 12.44 32.90 23.67
C MET A 153 13.43 33.73 24.48
N ASN A 154 13.01 34.95 24.83
CA ASN A 154 13.83 35.99 25.47
C ASN A 154 14.94 35.45 26.43
N PRO A 155 16.22 35.82 26.25
CA PRO A 155 16.80 36.68 25.21
C PRO A 155 17.22 35.94 23.93
N LYS A 156 16.96 34.63 23.82
CA LYS A 156 17.49 33.76 22.76
C LYS A 156 16.56 33.69 21.56
N CYS A 157 17.17 33.48 20.39
CA CYS A 157 16.46 33.24 19.14
C CYS A 157 16.83 31.84 18.62
N TYR A 158 15.82 31.04 18.36
CA TYR A 158 15.93 29.67 17.88
C TYR A 158 15.42 29.58 16.45
N GLN A 159 16.04 28.73 15.64
CA GLN A 159 15.52 28.36 14.32
C GLN A 159 14.73 27.06 14.48
N VAL A 160 13.40 27.16 14.50
CA VAL A 160 12.54 25.98 14.52
C VAL A 160 12.25 25.52 13.11
N THR A 161 12.02 24.23 12.93
CA THR A 161 11.70 23.65 11.62
C THR A 161 10.20 23.67 11.40
N VAL A 162 9.78 24.16 10.24
CA VAL A 162 8.37 24.19 9.83
C VAL A 162 8.14 23.21 8.68
N SER A 163 7.04 22.46 8.76
CA SER A 163 6.65 21.48 7.75
C SER A 163 5.14 21.48 7.54
N PRO A 164 4.65 21.01 6.38
CA PRO A 164 3.22 21.03 6.09
C PRO A 164 2.45 20.16 7.10
N PHE A 165 1.26 20.61 7.49
CA PHE A 165 0.34 19.74 8.21
C PHE A 165 -0.35 18.81 7.21
N ILE A 166 -0.18 17.50 7.41
CA ILE A 166 -0.70 16.46 6.53
C ILE A 166 -1.65 15.57 7.33
N GLU A 167 -2.92 15.58 6.96
CA GLU A 167 -3.89 14.61 7.46
C GLU A 167 -3.92 13.40 6.53
N ARG A 168 -3.95 12.19 7.10
CA ARG A 168 -4.00 10.93 6.35
C ARG A 168 -5.19 10.13 6.82
N ARG A 169 -6.02 9.68 5.89
CA ARG A 169 -7.19 8.82 6.16
C ARG A 169 -7.11 7.54 5.35
N LEU A 170 -7.57 6.45 5.96
CA LEU A 170 -7.80 5.17 5.29
C LEU A 170 -9.28 5.05 5.00
N GLU A 171 -9.63 4.87 3.74
CA GLU A 171 -11.00 4.79 3.25
C GLU A 171 -11.19 3.53 2.39
N LYS A 172 -12.46 3.13 2.18
CA LYS A 172 -12.84 2.02 1.29
C LYS A 172 -12.07 0.71 1.56
N TYR A 173 -11.83 0.41 2.84
CA TYR A 173 -11.19 -0.85 3.22
C TYR A 173 -12.07 -2.05 2.85
N GLN A 174 -11.48 -2.98 2.11
CA GLN A 174 -12.13 -4.20 1.64
C GLN A 174 -11.18 -5.39 1.83
N VAL A 175 -11.75 -6.50 2.25
CA VAL A 175 -11.08 -7.81 2.30
C VAL A 175 -11.65 -8.66 1.18
N PHE A 176 -10.79 -9.34 0.42
CA PHE A 176 -11.22 -10.18 -0.70
C PHE A 176 -10.46 -11.50 -0.70
N SER A 177 -11.12 -12.53 -1.23
CA SER A 177 -10.51 -13.82 -1.57
C SER A 177 -10.76 -14.07 -3.05
N ALA A 178 -9.74 -14.48 -3.78
CA ALA A 178 -9.82 -14.67 -5.23
C ALA A 178 -9.45 -16.10 -5.62
N VAL A 179 -9.86 -16.48 -6.82
CA VAL A 179 -9.47 -17.73 -7.46
C VAL A 179 -8.80 -17.37 -8.77
N SER A 180 -7.64 -17.97 -9.08
CA SER A 180 -7.01 -17.72 -10.37
C SER A 180 -7.87 -18.28 -11.50
N LYS A 181 -8.10 -17.47 -12.54
CA LYS A 181 -8.90 -17.85 -13.70
C LYS A 181 -8.07 -18.56 -14.78
N ARG A 182 -6.77 -18.26 -14.86
CA ARG A 182 -5.83 -18.78 -15.87
C ARG A 182 -4.91 -19.86 -15.33
N THR A 183 -4.76 -19.97 -14.00
CA THR A 183 -3.85 -20.93 -13.37
C THR A 183 -4.63 -22.09 -12.77
N VAL A 184 -4.10 -23.29 -12.96
CA VAL A 184 -4.63 -24.54 -12.43
C VAL A 184 -3.63 -25.10 -11.43
N LEU A 185 -4.13 -25.56 -10.29
CA LEU A 185 -3.37 -26.30 -9.30
C LEU A 185 -3.44 -27.79 -9.62
N LEU A 186 -2.27 -28.40 -9.81
CA LEU A 186 -2.09 -29.83 -9.97
C LEU A 186 -1.62 -30.42 -8.65
N THR A 187 -2.32 -31.44 -8.18
CA THR A 187 -1.95 -32.21 -6.97
C THR A 187 -1.73 -33.67 -7.32
N GLY A 188 -0.92 -34.38 -6.52
CA GLY A 188 -0.61 -35.80 -6.75
C GLY A 188 0.83 -36.06 -7.21
N LEU A 189 1.69 -35.05 -7.16
CA LEU A 189 3.10 -35.12 -7.56
C LEU A 189 4.04 -35.52 -6.40
N LYS A 190 3.52 -36.18 -5.37
CA LYS A 190 4.33 -36.57 -4.20
C LYS A 190 5.21 -37.78 -4.51
N GLY A 191 6.46 -37.73 -4.08
CA GLY A 191 7.39 -38.87 -4.16
C GLY A 191 8.05 -39.06 -5.53
N ILE A 192 7.92 -38.09 -6.43
CA ILE A 192 8.67 -38.04 -7.68
C ILE A 192 10.14 -37.76 -7.36
N ARG A 193 11.04 -38.53 -7.99
CA ARG A 193 12.49 -38.42 -7.87
C ARG A 193 13.08 -37.95 -9.21
N MET A 194 12.66 -36.78 -9.64
CA MET A 194 13.09 -36.12 -10.87
C MET A 194 13.39 -34.67 -10.52
N ASP A 195 14.13 -34.00 -11.40
CA ASP A 195 14.34 -32.57 -11.29
C ASP A 195 13.01 -31.80 -11.50
N GLU A 196 12.85 -30.65 -10.84
CA GLU A 196 11.65 -29.84 -10.98
C GLU A 196 11.49 -29.31 -12.41
N GLU A 197 12.56 -28.93 -13.09
CA GLU A 197 12.53 -28.41 -14.46
C GLU A 197 12.06 -29.51 -15.43
N ASP A 198 12.57 -30.73 -15.28
CA ASP A 198 12.15 -31.88 -16.10
C ASP A 198 10.65 -32.19 -15.90
N VAL A 199 10.17 -32.13 -14.66
CA VAL A 199 8.74 -32.36 -14.37
C VAL A 199 7.88 -31.22 -14.90
N GLU A 200 8.33 -29.98 -14.79
CA GLU A 200 7.66 -28.80 -15.35
C GLU A 200 7.53 -28.91 -16.88
N ASP A 201 8.59 -29.32 -17.58
CA ASP A 201 8.58 -29.54 -19.03
C ASP A 201 7.61 -30.65 -19.45
N LEU A 202 7.59 -31.78 -18.73
CA LEU A 202 6.69 -32.90 -19.01
C LEU A 202 5.23 -32.52 -18.75
N ILE A 203 4.95 -31.75 -17.70
CA ILE A 203 3.63 -31.16 -17.42
C ILE A 203 3.24 -30.21 -18.55
N ASN A 204 4.15 -29.31 -18.96
CA ASN A 204 3.93 -28.36 -20.05
C ASN A 204 3.52 -29.11 -21.34
N ILE A 205 4.34 -30.08 -21.77
CA ILE A 205 4.07 -30.90 -22.97
C ILE A 205 2.74 -31.65 -22.87
N HIS A 206 2.38 -32.15 -21.67
CA HIS A 206 1.11 -32.85 -21.46
C HIS A 206 -0.08 -31.91 -21.68
N PHE A 207 -0.04 -30.70 -21.12
CA PHE A 207 -1.13 -29.74 -21.14
C PHE A 207 -1.11 -28.79 -22.35
N GLN A 208 -0.14 -28.89 -23.25
CA GLN A 208 -0.25 -28.29 -24.58
C GLN A 208 -1.18 -29.08 -25.53
N ARG A 209 -1.50 -30.35 -25.18
CA ARG A 209 -2.32 -31.22 -26.03
C ARG A 209 -3.81 -30.95 -25.80
N ARG A 210 -4.53 -30.58 -26.87
CA ARG A 210 -5.99 -30.35 -26.83
C ARG A 210 -6.80 -31.53 -26.32
N ASN A 211 -6.36 -32.76 -26.57
CA ASN A 211 -7.05 -33.98 -26.11
C ASN A 211 -7.07 -34.11 -24.57
N ASN A 212 -6.19 -33.38 -23.87
CA ASN A 212 -6.14 -33.30 -22.41
C ASN A 212 -6.85 -32.04 -21.88
N GLY A 213 -7.70 -31.41 -22.71
CA GLY A 213 -8.33 -30.12 -22.38
C GLY A 213 -7.37 -28.93 -22.39
N GLY A 214 -6.12 -29.18 -22.77
CA GLY A 214 -5.01 -28.25 -22.75
C GLY A 214 -4.94 -27.27 -23.92
N GLY A 215 -3.94 -26.39 -23.87
CA GLY A 215 -3.74 -25.29 -24.81
C GLY A 215 -2.41 -24.59 -24.59
N GLU A 216 -2.28 -23.35 -25.04
CA GLU A 216 -1.03 -22.59 -24.90
C GLU A 216 -0.74 -22.28 -23.43
N VAL A 217 0.46 -22.68 -23.00
CA VAL A 217 0.94 -22.59 -21.62
C VAL A 217 1.87 -21.40 -21.51
N ASP A 218 1.60 -20.54 -20.54
CA ASP A 218 2.35 -19.33 -20.24
C ASP A 218 3.48 -19.61 -19.24
N ALA A 219 3.16 -20.39 -18.19
CA ALA A 219 4.14 -20.78 -17.18
C ALA A 219 3.77 -22.10 -16.49
N VAL A 220 4.79 -22.84 -16.05
CA VAL A 220 4.64 -23.99 -15.15
C VAL A 220 5.61 -23.80 -13.99
N LYS A 221 5.18 -24.10 -12.77
CA LYS A 221 6.06 -24.19 -11.61
C LYS A 221 5.62 -25.35 -10.73
N CYS A 222 6.53 -26.24 -10.36
CA CYS A 222 6.28 -27.30 -9.42
C CYS A 222 7.10 -27.13 -8.13
N SER A 223 6.66 -27.83 -7.09
CA SER A 223 7.35 -27.94 -5.81
C SER A 223 7.37 -29.41 -5.44
N LEU A 224 8.54 -30.06 -5.55
CA LEU A 224 8.70 -31.50 -5.28
C LEU A 224 9.31 -31.77 -3.91
N GLU A 225 10.17 -30.85 -3.41
CA GLU A 225 10.90 -31.02 -2.15
C GLU A 225 10.44 -30.06 -1.05
N GLU A 226 10.45 -28.75 -1.35
CA GLU A 226 10.15 -27.65 -0.42
C GLU A 226 9.04 -26.74 -0.96
N SER A 227 8.20 -26.22 -0.07
CA SER A 227 7.13 -25.29 -0.43
C SER A 227 7.67 -23.95 -0.90
N CYS A 228 7.03 -23.34 -1.90
CA CYS A 228 7.40 -22.01 -2.39
C CYS A 228 6.18 -21.08 -2.51
N ILE A 229 6.41 -19.77 -2.55
CA ILE A 229 5.34 -18.77 -2.74
C ILE A 229 5.29 -18.37 -4.21
N ALA A 230 4.12 -18.55 -4.83
CA ALA A 230 3.84 -18.05 -6.18
C ALA A 230 3.02 -16.76 -6.08
N TYR A 231 3.53 -15.69 -6.69
CA TYR A 231 2.84 -14.39 -6.75
C TYR A 231 2.02 -14.29 -8.04
N PHE A 232 0.87 -13.63 -7.95
CA PHE A 232 -0.06 -13.43 -9.05
C PHE A 232 -0.22 -11.94 -9.30
N GLU A 233 -0.20 -11.57 -10.58
CA GLU A 233 -0.57 -10.22 -11.03
C GLU A 233 -2.09 -10.09 -11.10
N ASP A 234 -2.57 -8.86 -10.87
CA ASP A 234 -3.98 -8.46 -10.92
C ASP A 234 -4.39 -8.07 -12.34
#